data_AF-A0A523GT35-F1
#
_entry.id   AF-A0A523GT35-F1
#
_cell.length_a   1.000
_cell.length_b   1.000
_cell.length_c   1.000
_cell.angle_alpha   90.00
_cell.angle_beta   90.00
_cell.angle_gamma   90.00
#
_symmetry.space_group_name_H-M   'P 1'
#
loop_
_entity.id
_entity.type
_entity.pdbx_description
1 polymer ?
#
loop_
_entity_poly.entity_id
_entity_poly.type
_entity_poly.pdbx_seq_one_letter_code
_entity_poly.pdbx_strand_id
1 'polypeptide(L)'
;MHSLIRKFDFVLGSGNAARAYVTVNNGELHELPLRWFSRRTGWALSPGYERNNVRFDRTLTSRCMSCHNAYPEQIPFVSGKFINVPEGISCERCHRAGALHVEERLAEFTPRDSIDLTIINQTHLSISRQIDVCQQSHTTGAATVLKEGRGDFDFRPGQT
;
A
#
# COMPACT_ATOMS: atom_id res chain seq x y z
N MET A 1 28.80 23.02 -13.48
CA MET A 1 27.42 22.53 -13.67
C MET A 1 27.33 21.17 -12.97
N HIS A 2 26.58 21.07 -11.88
CA HIS A 2 26.38 19.79 -11.20
C HIS A 2 25.24 19.05 -11.89
N SER A 3 25.51 17.85 -12.40
CA SER A 3 24.49 16.96 -12.97
C SER A 3 24.19 15.85 -11.97
N LEU A 4 22.90 15.58 -11.73
CA LEU A 4 22.46 14.49 -10.89
C LEU A 4 21.56 13.58 -11.72
N ILE A 5 21.99 12.33 -11.91
CA ILE A 5 21.21 11.30 -12.55
C ILE A 5 20.73 10.34 -11.46
N ARG A 6 19.42 10.11 -11.42
CA ARG A 6 18.77 9.14 -10.52
C ARG A 6 17.85 8.27 -11.36
N LYS A 7 18.09 6.96 -11.29
CA LYS A 7 17.18 5.97 -11.88
C LYS A 7 16.06 5.71 -10.88
N PHE A 8 14.87 5.39 -11.37
CA PHE A 8 13.83 4.82 -10.53
C PHE A 8 13.98 3.30 -10.53
N ASP A 9 13.61 2.70 -9.41
CA ASP A 9 13.61 1.26 -9.17
C ASP A 9 12.17 0.72 -9.16
N PHE A 10 11.19 1.54 -8.72
CA PHE A 10 9.78 1.16 -8.69
C PHE A 10 8.85 2.26 -9.22
N VAL A 11 7.65 1.83 -9.60
CA VAL A 11 6.53 2.71 -9.97
C VAL A 11 5.39 2.52 -8.96
N LEU A 12 4.92 3.62 -8.39
CA LEU A 12 3.86 3.65 -7.38
C LEU A 12 2.55 4.17 -7.97
N GLY A 13 1.47 3.45 -7.69
CA GLY A 13 0.10 3.83 -8.05
C GLY A 13 -0.45 3.05 -9.26
N SER A 14 -1.79 2.95 -9.37
CA SER A 14 -2.47 2.19 -10.41
C SER A 14 -2.32 2.77 -11.83
N GLY A 15 -1.72 3.94 -11.99
CA GLY A 15 -1.60 4.63 -13.26
C GLY A 15 -2.89 5.25 -13.79
N ASN A 16 -4.05 5.00 -13.19
CA ASN A 16 -5.33 5.59 -13.60
C ASN A 16 -5.37 7.12 -13.40
N ALA A 17 -4.82 7.60 -12.29
CA ALA A 17 -4.71 9.02 -11.99
C ALA A 17 -3.29 9.54 -12.27
N ALA A 18 -2.29 8.84 -11.74
CA ALA A 18 -0.89 9.19 -11.88
C ALA A 18 0.03 7.99 -11.62
N ARG A 19 1.29 8.13 -12.02
CA ARG A 19 2.41 7.23 -11.70
C ARG A 19 3.50 8.02 -10.98
N ALA A 20 3.76 7.69 -9.73
CA ALA A 20 4.94 8.15 -9.01
C ALA A 20 6.10 7.19 -9.25
N TYR A 21 7.32 7.71 -9.15
CA TYR A 21 8.54 6.94 -9.36
C TYR A 21 9.33 6.94 -8.08
N VAL A 22 9.95 5.81 -7.76
CA VAL A 22 10.62 5.58 -6.48
C VAL A 22 12.03 5.10 -6.77
N THR A 23 13.01 5.60 -6.02
CA THR A 23 14.38 5.11 -6.06
C THR A 23 14.79 4.53 -4.71
N VAL A 24 15.69 3.56 -4.72
CA VAL A 24 16.35 3.00 -3.55
C VAL A 24 17.72 3.66 -3.39
N ASN A 25 17.93 4.33 -2.25
CA ASN A 25 19.21 4.92 -1.88
C ASN A 25 19.65 4.38 -0.52
N ASN A 26 20.79 3.69 -0.45
CA ASN A 26 21.29 3.07 0.80
C ASN A 26 20.23 2.18 1.50
N GLY A 27 19.39 1.48 0.71
CA GLY A 27 18.30 0.64 1.21
C GLY A 27 17.03 1.40 1.62
N GLU A 28 17.00 2.72 1.50
CA GLU A 28 15.82 3.55 1.78
C GLU A 28 15.08 3.92 0.50
N LEU A 29 13.75 3.87 0.55
CA LEU A 29 12.86 4.20 -0.56
C LEU A 29 12.52 5.68 -0.54
N HIS A 30 12.78 6.36 -1.65
CA HIS A 30 12.45 7.77 -1.83
C HIS A 30 11.57 7.99 -3.06
N GLU A 31 10.50 8.77 -2.90
CA GLU A 31 9.72 9.26 -4.04
C GLU A 31 10.56 10.30 -4.81
N LEU A 32 10.68 10.09 -6.12
CA LEU A 32 11.28 11.08 -7.01
C LEU A 32 10.34 12.29 -7.18
N PRO A 33 10.90 13.50 -7.38
CA PRO A 33 10.11 14.73 -7.40
C PRO A 33 9.13 14.84 -8.56
N LEU A 34 9.31 14.05 -9.63
CA LEU A 34 8.54 14.12 -10.85
C LEU A 34 7.56 12.95 -10.97
N ARG A 35 6.33 13.25 -11.36
CA ARG A 35 5.22 12.31 -11.52
C ARG A 35 4.58 12.46 -12.88
N TRP A 36 4.10 11.35 -13.44
CA TRP A 36 3.28 11.35 -14.64
C TRP A 36 1.80 11.39 -14.27
N PHE A 37 1.06 12.37 -14.79
CA PHE A 37 -0.39 12.51 -14.58
C PHE A 37 -1.14 12.04 -15.82
N SER A 38 -1.83 10.90 -15.72
CA SER A 38 -2.45 10.24 -16.87
C SER A 38 -3.60 11.06 -17.47
N ARG A 39 -4.45 11.67 -16.64
CA ARG A 39 -5.61 12.46 -17.10
C ARG A 39 -5.26 13.78 -17.78
N ARG A 40 -4.10 14.35 -17.41
CA ARG A 40 -3.57 15.59 -18.00
C ARG A 40 -2.49 15.32 -19.05
N THR A 41 -2.14 14.04 -19.25
CA THR A 41 -1.09 13.55 -20.15
C THR A 41 0.19 14.39 -20.04
N GLY A 42 0.77 14.47 -18.84
CA GLY A 42 1.95 15.30 -18.65
C GLY A 42 2.72 15.03 -17.37
N TRP A 43 3.95 15.52 -17.36
CA TRP A 43 4.84 15.52 -16.20
C TRP A 43 4.60 16.75 -15.33
N ALA A 44 4.52 16.54 -14.03
CA ALA A 44 4.55 17.63 -13.06
C ALA A 44 5.16 17.15 -11.73
N LEU A 45 5.44 18.09 -10.83
CA LEU A 45 5.96 17.75 -9.52
C LEU A 45 4.94 16.94 -8.70
N SER A 46 5.44 16.01 -7.89
CA SER A 46 4.61 15.26 -6.96
C SER A 46 3.93 16.20 -5.95
N PRO A 47 2.68 15.93 -5.53
CA PRO A 47 1.97 16.79 -4.59
C PRO A 47 2.75 17.04 -3.29
N GLY A 48 2.83 18.30 -2.88
CA GLY A 48 3.54 18.77 -1.70
C GLY A 48 4.88 19.45 -2.01
N TYR A 49 5.50 19.16 -3.16
CA TYR A 49 6.77 19.78 -3.57
C TYR A 49 6.67 21.28 -3.80
N GLU A 50 5.47 21.79 -4.11
CA GLU A 50 5.18 23.22 -4.22
C GLU A 50 5.26 23.96 -2.87
N ARG A 51 5.09 23.25 -1.75
CA ARG A 51 5.18 23.81 -0.39
C ARG A 51 6.48 23.45 0.32
N ASN A 52 6.98 22.23 0.12
CA ASN A 52 8.22 21.75 0.73
C ASN A 52 9.01 20.92 -0.30
N ASN A 53 10.04 21.53 -0.90
CA ASN A 53 10.86 20.87 -1.90
C ASN A 53 12.07 20.17 -1.26
N VAL A 54 11.90 18.89 -0.95
CA VAL A 54 12.95 18.01 -0.41
C VAL A 54 13.81 17.35 -1.50
N ARG A 55 13.75 17.86 -2.74
CA ARG A 55 14.52 17.34 -3.89
C ARG A 55 14.32 15.82 -4.09
N PHE A 56 15.36 15.02 -3.86
CA PHE A 56 15.38 13.56 -4.06
C PHE A 56 15.29 12.77 -2.76
N ASP A 57 15.07 13.46 -1.63
CA ASP A 57 15.16 12.88 -0.28
C ASP A 57 13.78 12.67 0.36
N ARG A 58 12.70 12.58 -0.44
CA ARG A 58 11.35 12.32 0.08
C ARG A 58 11.17 10.84 0.45
N THR A 59 11.45 10.49 1.69
CA THR A 59 11.28 9.12 2.21
C THR A 59 9.84 8.61 2.08
N LEU A 60 9.67 7.38 1.58
CA LEU A 60 8.40 6.65 1.61
C LEU A 60 8.24 5.90 2.93
N THR A 61 7.39 6.42 3.82
CA THR A 61 7.16 5.81 5.13
C THR A 61 6.28 4.55 5.04
N SER A 62 6.14 3.83 6.16
CA SER A 62 5.17 2.74 6.33
C SER A 62 3.77 3.15 5.87
N ARG A 63 3.39 4.41 6.11
CA ARG A 63 2.10 4.95 5.71
C ARG A 63 1.92 5.10 4.20
N CYS A 64 2.98 5.39 3.46
CA CYS A 64 2.91 5.37 2.00
C CYS A 64 2.62 3.94 1.50
N MET A 65 3.28 2.95 2.11
CA MET A 65 3.11 1.54 1.74
C MET A 65 1.76 0.98 2.15
N SER A 66 1.17 1.44 3.25
CA SER A 66 -0.07 0.89 3.79
C SER A 66 -1.26 1.02 2.84
N CYS A 67 -1.23 1.96 1.90
CA CYS A 67 -2.30 2.17 0.93
C CYS A 67 -1.95 1.70 -0.50
N HIS A 68 -0.67 1.47 -0.78
CA HIS A 68 -0.16 1.21 -2.14
C HIS A 68 0.52 -0.16 -2.29
N ASN A 69 0.65 -0.90 -1.21
CA ASN A 69 1.35 -2.16 -1.17
C ASN A 69 0.63 -3.19 -0.29
N ALA A 70 1.08 -4.44 -0.34
CA ALA A 70 0.69 -5.52 0.54
C ALA A 70 1.24 -5.28 1.96
N TYR A 71 1.64 -6.32 2.68
CA TYR A 71 2.28 -6.21 3.98
C TYR A 71 3.80 -6.32 3.83
N PRO A 72 4.54 -5.19 3.78
CA PRO A 72 5.99 -5.23 3.81
C PRO A 72 6.47 -5.59 5.22
N GLU A 73 7.58 -6.30 5.29
CA GLU A 73 8.27 -6.57 6.54
C GLU A 73 9.08 -5.34 6.95
N GLN A 74 8.65 -4.71 8.05
CA GLN A 74 9.22 -3.46 8.53
C GLN A 74 10.49 -3.71 9.35
N ILE A 75 11.45 -2.80 9.22
CA ILE A 75 12.58 -2.71 10.15
C ILE A 75 12.15 -1.81 11.31
N PRO A 76 12.09 -2.33 12.57
CA PRO A 76 11.66 -1.53 13.71
C PRO A 76 12.44 -0.22 13.84
N PHE A 77 11.72 0.88 14.09
CA PHE A 77 12.27 2.22 14.31
C PHE A 77 13.01 2.84 13.11
N VAL A 78 12.94 2.24 11.91
CA VAL A 78 13.57 2.77 10.69
C VAL A 78 12.49 3.13 9.67
N SER A 79 12.43 4.40 9.26
CA SER A 79 11.54 4.84 8.19
C SER A 79 12.17 4.59 6.82
N GLY A 80 11.35 4.24 5.84
CA GLY A 80 11.79 4.11 4.44
C GLY A 80 12.56 2.85 4.09
N LYS A 81 12.94 2.02 5.07
CA LYS A 81 13.60 0.74 4.83
C LYS A 81 12.71 -0.43 5.23
N PHE A 82 12.68 -1.45 4.38
CA PHE A 82 11.90 -2.66 4.57
C PHE A 82 12.77 -3.86 4.23
N ILE A 83 12.54 -4.99 4.92
CA ILE A 83 13.25 -6.25 4.63
C ILE A 83 12.82 -6.76 3.25
N ASN A 84 11.54 -6.63 2.94
CA ASN A 84 11.00 -6.86 1.61
C ASN A 84 10.01 -5.75 1.21
N VAL A 85 9.85 -5.56 -0.11
CA VAL A 85 8.86 -4.65 -0.69
C VAL A 85 7.99 -5.49 -1.60
N PRO A 86 6.79 -5.89 -1.17
CA PRO A 86 5.88 -6.62 -2.05
C PRO A 86 5.46 -5.75 -3.24
N GLU A 87 4.87 -6.37 -4.26
CA GLU A 87 4.35 -5.66 -5.43
C GLU A 87 2.82 -5.61 -5.40
N GLY A 88 2.28 -4.39 -5.33
CA GLY A 88 0.84 -4.14 -5.41
C GLY A 88 0.05 -4.53 -4.16
N ILE A 89 -1.27 -4.43 -4.27
CA ILE A 89 -2.23 -4.79 -3.20
C ILE A 89 -2.50 -6.30 -3.29
N SER A 90 -2.16 -7.04 -2.24
CA SER A 90 -2.38 -8.49 -2.19
C SER A 90 -3.79 -8.87 -1.75
N CYS A 91 -4.16 -10.14 -1.96
CA CYS A 91 -5.42 -10.73 -1.51
C CYS A 91 -5.69 -10.45 -0.02
N GLU A 92 -4.65 -10.56 0.82
CA GLU A 92 -4.79 -10.48 2.28
C GLU A 92 -5.14 -9.08 2.79
N ARG A 93 -4.88 -8.04 1.99
CA ARG A 93 -5.36 -6.67 2.28
C ARG A 93 -6.88 -6.60 2.39
N CYS A 94 -7.55 -7.52 1.72
CA CYS A 94 -9.00 -7.59 1.58
C CYS A 94 -9.61 -8.82 2.28
N HIS A 95 -8.85 -9.90 2.38
CA HIS A 95 -9.34 -11.24 2.74
C HIS A 95 -8.72 -11.81 4.04
N ARG A 96 -7.90 -11.03 4.75
CA ARG A 96 -7.09 -11.50 5.90
C ARG A 96 -6.08 -12.57 5.47
N ALA A 97 -5.36 -13.16 6.43
CA ALA A 97 -4.46 -14.29 6.19
C ALA A 97 -5.18 -15.40 5.42
N GLY A 98 -4.65 -15.76 4.25
CA GLY A 98 -5.26 -16.72 3.32
C GLY A 98 -4.51 -18.04 3.21
N ALA A 99 -3.47 -18.27 4.03
CA ALA A 99 -2.61 -19.44 3.93
C ALA A 99 -3.39 -20.76 4.02
N LEU A 100 -4.29 -20.88 5.00
CA LEU A 100 -5.13 -22.08 5.17
C LEU A 100 -6.04 -22.31 3.95
N HIS A 101 -6.61 -21.23 3.40
CA HIS A 101 -7.42 -21.32 2.19
C HIS A 101 -6.61 -21.87 1.02
N VAL A 102 -5.41 -21.34 0.79
CA VAL A 102 -4.53 -21.82 -0.29
C VAL A 102 -4.16 -23.29 -0.09
N GLU A 103 -3.77 -23.67 1.13
CA GLU A 103 -3.43 -25.06 1.47
C GLU A 103 -4.58 -26.02 1.15
N GLU A 104 -5.79 -25.71 1.61
CA GLU A 104 -6.95 -26.56 1.36
C GLU A 104 -7.34 -26.63 -0.13
N ARG A 105 -7.25 -25.52 -0.87
CA ARG A 105 -7.55 -25.53 -2.31
C ARG A 105 -6.52 -26.35 -3.11
N LEU A 106 -5.25 -26.30 -2.72
CA LEU A 106 -4.19 -27.11 -3.31
C LEU A 106 -4.33 -28.60 -2.96
N ALA A 107 -4.89 -28.91 -1.79
CA ALA A 107 -5.25 -30.27 -1.37
C ALA A 107 -6.59 -30.76 -1.95
N GLU A 108 -7.18 -30.01 -2.89
CA GLU A 108 -8.49 -30.29 -3.52
C GLU A 108 -9.66 -30.41 -2.52
N PHE A 109 -9.50 -29.84 -1.32
CA PHE A 109 -10.57 -29.80 -0.35
C PHE A 109 -11.60 -28.74 -0.76
N THR A 110 -12.85 -29.18 -0.92
CA THR A 110 -13.98 -28.30 -1.18
C THR A 110 -14.79 -28.12 0.11
N PRO A 111 -15.08 -26.88 0.54
CA PRO A 111 -15.95 -26.63 1.68
C PRO A 111 -17.28 -27.37 1.52
N ARG A 112 -17.77 -28.02 2.58
CA ARG A 112 -19.04 -28.76 2.55
C ARG A 112 -20.25 -27.85 2.48
N ASP A 113 -20.11 -26.66 3.07
CA ASP A 113 -21.13 -25.62 3.08
C ASP A 113 -20.85 -24.56 2.01
N SER A 114 -21.82 -23.69 1.76
CA SER A 114 -21.68 -22.59 0.80
C SER A 114 -20.70 -21.48 1.25
N ILE A 115 -20.22 -21.53 2.50
CA ILE A 115 -19.30 -20.55 3.07
C ILE A 115 -17.96 -21.22 3.35
N ASP A 116 -16.91 -20.68 2.73
CA ASP A 116 -15.52 -21.04 3.05
C ASP A 116 -15.05 -20.29 4.31
N LEU A 117 -14.77 -21.03 5.39
CA LEU A 117 -14.32 -20.46 6.67
C LEU A 117 -12.81 -20.18 6.72
N THR A 118 -12.06 -20.61 5.71
CA THR A 118 -10.60 -20.46 5.66
C THR A 118 -10.13 -19.12 5.12
N ILE A 119 -11.04 -18.34 4.51
CA ILE A 119 -10.79 -17.02 3.97
C ILE A 119 -11.96 -16.09 4.27
N ILE A 120 -11.68 -14.80 4.52
CA ILE A 120 -12.78 -13.82 4.64
C ILE A 120 -13.33 -13.53 3.26
N ASN A 121 -14.60 -13.84 3.01
CA ASN A 121 -15.32 -13.33 1.85
C ASN A 121 -16.11 -12.07 2.23
N GLN A 122 -15.83 -10.96 1.53
CA GLN A 122 -16.46 -9.66 1.80
C GLN A 122 -17.97 -9.67 1.59
N THR A 123 -18.49 -10.54 0.70
CA THR A 123 -19.94 -10.65 0.45
C THR A 123 -20.73 -11.14 1.66
N HIS A 124 -20.05 -11.77 2.63
CA HIS A 124 -20.65 -12.24 3.89
C HIS A 124 -20.52 -11.21 5.02
N LEU A 125 -19.85 -10.08 4.80
CA LEU A 125 -19.71 -9.02 5.79
C LEU A 125 -20.87 -8.02 5.70
N SER A 126 -21.19 -7.33 6.80
CA SER A 126 -22.10 -6.19 6.76
C SER A 126 -21.56 -5.10 5.82
N ILE A 127 -22.45 -4.27 5.25
CA ILE A 127 -22.05 -3.17 4.37
C ILE A 127 -21.00 -2.25 5.02
N SER A 128 -21.15 -1.95 6.31
CA SER A 128 -20.16 -1.16 7.06
C SER A 128 -18.77 -1.80 7.03
N ARG A 129 -18.68 -3.13 7.25
CA ARG A 129 -17.42 -3.86 7.24
C ARG A 129 -16.83 -4.02 5.84
N GLN A 130 -17.66 -4.06 4.80
CA GLN A 130 -17.17 -4.01 3.41
C GLN A 130 -16.52 -2.65 3.12
N ILE A 131 -17.14 -1.56 3.58
CA ILE A 131 -16.61 -0.19 3.43
C ILE A 131 -15.31 -0.01 4.22
N ASP A 132 -15.21 -0.55 5.44
CA ASP A 132 -14.00 -0.50 6.26
C ASP A 132 -12.77 -1.02 5.49
N VAL A 133 -12.93 -2.08 4.69
CA VAL A 133 -11.84 -2.64 3.86
C VAL A 133 -11.36 -1.63 2.84
N CYS A 134 -12.27 -0.94 2.14
CA CYS A 134 -11.94 0.08 1.14
C CYS A 134 -11.29 1.32 1.78
N GLN A 135 -11.71 1.67 2.99
CA GLN A 135 -11.23 2.83 3.73
C GLN A 135 -9.80 2.68 4.28
N GLN A 136 -9.16 1.53 4.09
CA GLN A 136 -7.70 1.41 4.30
C GLN A 136 -6.91 2.38 3.41
N SER A 137 -7.39 2.61 2.18
CA SER A 137 -6.74 3.49 1.19
C SER A 137 -7.61 4.66 0.78
N HIS A 138 -8.92 4.47 0.69
CA HIS A 138 -9.87 5.49 0.23
C HIS A 138 -10.55 6.18 1.41
N THR A 139 -9.76 6.91 2.20
CA THR A 139 -10.26 7.67 3.36
C THR A 139 -10.82 9.02 2.95
N THR A 140 -11.84 9.48 3.67
CA THR A 140 -12.38 10.85 3.55
C THR A 140 -11.70 11.76 4.57
N GLY A 141 -11.35 12.99 4.17
CA GLY A 141 -10.78 14.01 5.06
C GLY A 141 -9.40 14.51 4.62
N ALA A 142 -8.95 15.61 5.22
CA ALA A 142 -7.66 16.23 4.90
C ALA A 142 -6.45 15.48 5.50
N ALA A 143 -6.70 14.69 6.55
CA ALA A 143 -5.70 13.88 7.23
C ALA A 143 -6.35 12.62 7.79
N THR A 144 -5.57 11.54 7.84
CA THR A 144 -5.95 10.29 8.50
C THR A 144 -5.11 10.16 9.76
N VAL A 145 -5.74 9.98 10.91
CA VAL A 145 -5.07 9.79 12.20
C VAL A 145 -5.34 8.36 12.68
N LEU A 146 -4.29 7.64 13.06
CA LEU A 146 -4.42 6.30 13.63
C LEU A 146 -4.94 6.40 15.07
N LYS A 147 -5.73 5.42 15.49
CA LYS A 147 -6.10 5.28 16.91
C LYS A 147 -4.83 5.03 17.73
N GLU A 148 -4.85 5.48 18.98
CA GLU A 148 -3.75 5.24 19.91
C GLU A 148 -3.40 3.75 20.00
N GLY A 149 -2.10 3.45 20.00
CA GLY A 149 -1.58 2.07 20.02
C GLY A 149 -1.78 1.28 18.72
N ARG A 150 -2.24 1.90 17.62
CA ARG A 150 -2.40 1.23 16.32
C ARG A 150 -1.36 1.71 15.30
N GLY A 151 -0.83 0.77 14.53
CA GLY A 151 0.05 0.98 13.39
C GLY A 151 -0.67 0.95 12.03
N ASP A 152 0.05 1.37 10.98
CA ASP A 152 -0.49 1.49 9.61
C ASP A 152 -0.98 0.16 9.02
N PHE A 153 -0.56 -0.98 9.57
CA PHE A 153 -0.88 -2.33 9.07
C PHE A 153 -1.71 -3.15 10.06
N ASP A 154 -2.29 -2.54 11.10
CA ASP A 154 -3.05 -3.26 12.14
C ASP A 154 -4.50 -3.54 11.75
N PHE A 155 -5.00 -2.99 10.65
CA PHE A 155 -6.34 -3.29 10.20
C PHE A 155 -6.46 -4.76 9.79
N ARG A 156 -7.54 -5.43 10.20
CA ARG A 156 -7.87 -6.81 9.82
C ARG A 156 -9.31 -6.85 9.31
N PRO A 157 -9.55 -7.29 8.06
CA PRO A 157 -10.91 -7.49 7.55
C PRO A 157 -11.73 -8.39 8.48
N GLY A 158 -12.95 -7.98 8.81
CA GLY A 158 -13.87 -8.74 9.67
C GLY A 158 -13.58 -8.67 11.18
N GLN A 159 -12.62 -7.85 11.64
CA GLN A 159 -12.44 -7.61 13.08
C GLN A 159 -13.65 -6.89 13.69
N THR A 160 -14.02 -7.23 14.93
CA THR A 160 -15.04 -6.53 15.73
C THR A 160 -14.46 -5.26 16.36
#